data_AF-A0A2D2Q2E4-F1
#
_entry.id   AF-A0A2D2Q2E4-F1
#
_cell.length_a   1.000
_cell.length_b   1.000
_cell.length_c   1.000
_cell.angle_alpha   90.00
_cell.angle_beta   90.00
_cell.angle_gamma   90.00
#
_symmetry.space_group_name_H-M   'P 1'
#
loop_
_entity.id
_entity.type
_entity.pdbx_description
1 polymer ?
#
loop_
_entity_poly.entity_id
_entity_poly.type
_entity_poly.pdbx_seq_one_letter_code
_entity_poly.pdbx_strand_id
1 'polypeptide(L)'
;MLDLYRQQQWDALSEEFLQLLDFFRQTTYLSLDPQQQYAIDAFVNYSQLKQGAFSSPAVKHFLYLFSQEDYIIGDRYVEPFLAAAGLISNLVAISHFKTTDPYLALLEQQKNNFVKLLTLYSARNSPRYSVKALFDISPAIASQWYCHFFNSYYSLCANDVAYRHLQSHMAAFDDRLDTLVNFHHMNFAVTYINAEGDRLPHCPPPHLTSRPQL
;
A
#
# COMPACT_ATOMS: atom_id res chain seq x y z
N MET A 1 -12.14 18.10 -0.44
CA MET A 1 -10.69 17.78 -0.38
C MET A 1 -9.77 19.01 -0.51
N LEU A 2 -9.70 19.75 -1.64
CA LEU A 2 -8.79 20.90 -1.74
C LEU A 2 -8.99 21.98 -0.67
N ASP A 3 -10.24 22.30 -0.35
CA ASP A 3 -10.52 23.31 0.68
C ASP A 3 -10.13 22.83 2.07
N LEU A 4 -10.32 21.54 2.37
CA LEU A 4 -9.85 20.91 3.61
C LEU A 4 -8.32 20.98 3.71
N TYR A 5 -7.63 20.70 2.60
CA TYR A 5 -6.17 20.81 2.51
C TYR A 5 -5.70 22.25 2.74
N ARG A 6 -6.32 23.23 2.06
CA ARG A 6 -6.00 24.66 2.23
C ARG A 6 -6.25 25.16 3.65
N GLN A 7 -7.27 24.64 4.32
CA GLN A 7 -7.61 24.95 5.70
C GLN A 7 -6.82 24.11 6.72
N GLN A 8 -5.92 23.23 6.26
CA GLN A 8 -5.12 22.33 7.08
C GLN A 8 -5.94 21.39 7.97
N GLN A 9 -7.14 21.03 7.51
CA GLN A 9 -8.03 20.09 8.19
C GLN A 9 -7.62 18.65 7.84
N TRP A 10 -6.46 18.22 8.34
CA TRP A 10 -5.83 16.95 7.97
C TRP A 10 -6.64 15.71 8.28
N ASP A 11 -7.33 15.71 9.42
CA ASP A 11 -8.16 14.59 9.84
C ASP A 11 -9.40 14.45 8.94
N ALA A 12 -10.09 15.57 8.67
CA ALA A 12 -11.22 15.58 7.74
C ALA A 12 -10.77 15.20 6.31
N LEU A 13 -9.58 15.64 5.88
CA LEU A 13 -9.01 15.26 4.60
C LEU A 13 -8.70 13.75 4.54
N SER A 14 -8.18 13.17 5.64
CA SER A 14 -7.93 11.74 5.76
C SER A 14 -9.23 10.94 5.66
N GLU A 15 -10.29 11.40 6.31
CA GLU A 15 -11.61 10.78 6.26
C GLU A 15 -12.19 10.77 4.84
N GLU A 16 -12.10 11.89 4.12
CA GLU A 16 -12.53 11.99 2.72
C GLU A 16 -11.74 11.04 1.81
N PHE A 17 -10.42 10.92 2.02
CA PHE A 17 -9.62 9.94 1.26
C PHE A 17 -10.06 8.51 1.53
N LEU A 18 -10.26 8.15 2.80
CA LEU A 18 -10.65 6.80 3.19
C LEU A 18 -12.06 6.46 2.71
N GLN A 19 -13.01 7.40 2.76
CA GLN A 19 -14.34 7.22 2.19
C GLN A 19 -14.30 7.02 0.67
N LEU A 20 -13.46 7.79 -0.04
CA LEU A 20 -13.25 7.61 -1.47
C LEU A 20 -12.65 6.24 -1.79
N LEU A 21 -11.66 5.80 -1.02
CA LEU A 21 -11.08 4.46 -1.16
C LEU A 21 -12.13 3.38 -0.86
N ASP A 22 -12.96 3.57 0.16
CA ASP A 22 -14.01 2.61 0.51
C ASP A 22 -15.07 2.48 -0.58
N PHE A 23 -15.44 3.58 -1.25
CA PHE A 23 -16.31 3.54 -2.42
C PHE A 23 -15.75 2.62 -3.52
N PHE A 24 -14.45 2.72 -3.83
CA PHE A 24 -13.80 1.84 -4.81
C PHE A 24 -13.68 0.40 -4.32
N ARG A 25 -13.50 0.18 -3.01
CA ARG A 25 -13.49 -1.17 -2.42
C ARG A 25 -14.80 -1.90 -2.63
N GLN A 26 -15.93 -1.19 -2.53
CA GLN A 26 -17.26 -1.76 -2.67
C GLN A 26 -17.72 -1.88 -4.13
N THR A 27 -16.99 -1.27 -5.08
CA THR A 27 -17.37 -1.24 -6.49
C THR A 27 -16.59 -2.27 -7.30
N THR A 28 -17.30 -3.19 -7.96
CA THR A 28 -16.69 -4.17 -8.87
C THR A 28 -16.81 -3.71 -10.31
N TYR A 29 -15.67 -3.51 -10.99
CA TYR A 29 -15.63 -3.19 -12.41
C TYR A 29 -15.27 -4.45 -13.21
N LEU A 30 -16.22 -4.96 -14.00
CA LEU A 30 -15.98 -6.11 -14.91
C LEU A 30 -15.37 -5.67 -16.25
N SER A 31 -15.71 -4.46 -16.69
CA SER A 31 -15.09 -3.74 -17.80
C SER A 31 -15.09 -2.26 -17.48
N LEU A 32 -14.16 -1.50 -18.05
CA LEU A 32 -14.12 -0.04 -17.90
C LEU A 32 -14.67 0.60 -19.15
N ASP A 33 -15.82 1.25 -19.04
CA ASP A 33 -16.25 2.20 -20.06
C ASP A 33 -15.38 3.47 -20.01
N PRO A 34 -15.39 4.33 -21.06
CA PRO A 34 -14.58 5.54 -21.08
C PRO A 34 -14.83 6.50 -19.90
N GLN A 35 -16.04 6.53 -19.34
CA GLN A 35 -16.41 7.39 -18.22
C GLN A 35 -15.85 6.83 -16.90
N GLN A 36 -15.89 5.51 -16.71
CA GLN A 36 -15.30 4.81 -15.57
C GLN A 36 -13.77 4.88 -15.61
N GLN A 37 -13.18 4.72 -16.80
CA GLN A 37 -11.74 4.91 -17.00
C GLN A 37 -11.34 6.34 -16.65
N TYR A 38 -12.08 7.34 -17.12
CA TYR A 38 -11.84 8.74 -16.76
C TYR A 38 -11.98 8.98 -15.25
N ALA A 39 -12.95 8.37 -14.58
CA ALA A 39 -13.11 8.50 -13.13
C ALA A 39 -11.92 7.89 -12.38
N ILE A 40 -11.43 6.72 -12.78
CA ILE A 40 -10.25 6.10 -12.19
C ILE A 40 -8.99 6.93 -12.51
N ASP A 41 -8.82 7.42 -13.72
CA ASP A 41 -7.67 8.25 -14.06
C ASP A 41 -7.69 9.56 -13.30
N ALA A 42 -8.87 10.18 -13.16
CA ALA A 42 -9.06 11.36 -12.34
C ALA A 42 -8.64 11.08 -10.89
N PHE A 43 -8.92 9.88 -10.35
CA PHE A 43 -8.54 9.45 -9.00
C PHE A 43 -7.01 9.44 -8.85
N VAL A 44 -6.30 9.12 -9.94
CA VAL A 44 -4.86 8.97 -9.95
C VAL A 44 -4.10 10.27 -10.32
N ASN A 45 -4.61 11.17 -11.18
CA ASN A 45 -4.19 12.59 -11.30
C ASN A 45 -5.06 13.40 -12.30
N TYR A 46 -4.91 14.74 -12.30
CA TYR A 46 -5.31 15.61 -13.41
C TYR A 46 -4.19 16.59 -13.83
N SER A 47 -3.71 16.48 -15.07
CA SER A 47 -3.22 17.63 -15.84
C SER A 47 -3.17 17.27 -17.32
N GLN A 48 -3.78 18.12 -18.16
CA GLN A 48 -3.96 18.04 -19.62
C GLN A 48 -5.19 17.25 -20.11
N LEU A 49 -6.36 17.90 -20.15
CA LEU A 49 -7.17 18.03 -21.38
C LEU A 49 -8.29 19.07 -21.21
N LYS A 50 -8.32 19.98 -22.17
CA LYS A 50 -9.21 21.14 -22.34
C LYS A 50 -10.71 20.77 -22.41
N GLN A 51 -11.50 21.70 -21.84
CA GLN A 51 -12.84 22.17 -22.24
C GLN A 51 -13.98 21.17 -22.43
N GLY A 52 -14.99 21.27 -21.55
CA GLY A 52 -16.38 20.94 -21.88
C GLY A 52 -17.09 19.98 -20.92
N ALA A 53 -17.80 20.57 -19.96
CA ALA A 53 -19.05 20.07 -19.36
C ALA A 53 -19.06 18.86 -18.38
N PHE A 54 -19.97 19.01 -17.40
CA PHE A 54 -20.61 18.02 -16.54
C PHE A 54 -19.91 17.50 -15.26
N SER A 55 -19.91 18.37 -14.24
CA SER A 55 -20.37 18.10 -12.86
C SER A 55 -20.15 16.72 -12.21
N SER A 56 -18.96 16.54 -11.61
CA SER A 56 -18.79 16.30 -10.16
C SER A 56 -17.29 16.47 -9.80
N PRO A 57 -16.90 17.38 -8.87
CA PRO A 57 -15.48 17.75 -8.64
C PRO A 57 -14.68 16.78 -7.76
N ALA A 58 -15.21 15.60 -7.41
CA ALA A 58 -14.71 14.81 -6.29
C ALA A 58 -13.41 14.04 -6.56
N VAL A 59 -12.97 13.87 -7.81
CA VAL A 59 -12.05 12.76 -8.09
C VAL A 59 -10.58 13.17 -8.31
N LYS A 60 -10.24 14.47 -8.38
CA LYS A 60 -8.93 14.94 -8.92
C LYS A 60 -7.69 14.99 -7.99
N HIS A 61 -7.65 14.37 -6.81
CA HIS A 61 -6.74 14.85 -5.75
C HIS A 61 -5.97 13.84 -4.91
N PHE A 62 -6.23 12.53 -4.97
CA PHE A 62 -5.65 11.63 -3.96
C PHE A 62 -4.13 11.60 -4.00
N LEU A 63 -3.50 11.09 -5.07
CA LEU A 63 -2.03 10.93 -5.07
C LEU A 63 -1.30 12.26 -4.91
N TYR A 64 -1.80 13.32 -5.55
CA TYR A 64 -1.21 14.65 -5.45
C TYR A 64 -1.27 15.20 -4.02
N LEU A 65 -2.46 15.27 -3.39
CA LEU A 65 -2.59 15.83 -2.04
C LEU A 65 -1.95 14.92 -0.99
N PHE A 66 -2.11 13.61 -1.14
CA PHE A 66 -1.53 12.63 -0.24
C PHE A 66 -0.01 12.68 -0.24
N SER A 67 0.63 13.05 -1.36
CA SER A 67 2.09 13.18 -1.45
C SER A 67 2.64 14.56 -1.07
N GLN A 68 1.81 15.51 -0.65
CA GLN A 68 2.31 16.82 -0.23
C GLN A 68 3.10 16.71 1.08
N GLU A 69 4.17 17.48 1.21
CA GLU A 69 5.08 17.42 2.36
C GLU A 69 4.40 17.86 3.66
N ASP A 70 3.55 18.89 3.58
CA ASP A 70 2.82 19.50 4.69
C ASP A 70 1.59 18.70 5.16
N TYR A 71 1.11 17.75 4.35
CA TYR A 71 0.03 16.87 4.76
C TYR A 71 0.52 15.85 5.79
N ILE A 72 -0.08 15.92 6.98
CA ILE A 72 0.23 15.07 8.14
C ILE A 72 -0.90 14.06 8.34
N ILE A 73 -0.55 12.78 8.40
CA ILE A 73 -1.51 11.71 8.72
C ILE A 73 -1.59 11.59 10.24
N GLY A 74 -2.78 11.80 10.82
CA GLY A 74 -3.01 11.54 12.24
C GLY A 74 -2.92 10.04 12.58
N ASP A 75 -2.46 9.72 13.79
CA ASP A 75 -2.16 8.34 14.22
C ASP A 75 -3.32 7.36 13.98
N ARG A 76 -4.57 7.82 14.21
CA ARG A 76 -5.78 7.01 14.00
C ARG A 76 -6.02 6.58 12.54
N TYR A 77 -5.38 7.23 11.58
CA TYR A 77 -5.54 6.94 10.16
C TYR A 77 -4.37 6.14 9.57
N VAL A 78 -3.30 5.90 10.34
CA VAL A 78 -2.12 5.15 9.87
C VAL A 78 -2.50 3.75 9.40
N GLU A 79 -3.11 2.94 10.27
CA GLU A 79 -3.52 1.58 9.91
C GLU A 79 -4.55 1.56 8.75
N PRO A 80 -5.60 2.40 8.75
CA PRO A 80 -6.54 2.46 7.62
C PRO A 80 -5.87 2.74 6.26
N PHE A 81 -4.85 3.61 6.23
CA PHE A 81 -4.11 3.89 5.00
C PHE A 81 -3.20 2.72 4.60
N LEU A 82 -2.48 2.11 5.54
CA LEU A 82 -1.68 0.92 5.26
C LEU A 82 -2.54 -0.23 4.71
N ALA A 83 -3.72 -0.43 5.30
CA ALA A 83 -4.69 -1.42 4.86
C ALA A 83 -5.24 -1.15 3.44
N ALA A 84 -5.25 0.12 3.01
CA ALA A 84 -5.67 0.52 1.68
C ALA A 84 -4.57 0.38 0.60
N ALA A 85 -3.31 0.08 0.96
CA ALA A 85 -2.18 0.05 0.02
C ALA A 85 -2.42 -0.88 -1.19
N GLY A 86 -2.98 -2.08 -0.96
CA GLY A 86 -3.30 -3.03 -2.03
C GLY A 86 -4.39 -2.51 -2.98
N LEU A 87 -5.41 -1.82 -2.44
CA LEU A 87 -6.46 -1.19 -3.24
C LEU A 87 -5.90 -0.05 -4.09
N ILE A 88 -5.10 0.84 -3.49
CA ILE A 88 -4.43 1.94 -4.20
C ILE A 88 -3.58 1.38 -5.34
N SER A 89 -2.77 0.35 -5.06
CA SER A 89 -1.95 -0.31 -6.09
C SER A 89 -2.79 -0.84 -7.25
N ASN A 90 -3.95 -1.46 -6.97
CA ASN A 90 -4.84 -1.96 -8.02
C ASN A 90 -5.48 -0.82 -8.83
N LEU A 91 -5.99 0.23 -8.17
CA LEU A 91 -6.57 1.40 -8.84
C LEU A 91 -5.55 2.09 -9.75
N VAL A 92 -4.31 2.25 -9.29
CA VAL A 92 -3.24 2.83 -10.08
C VAL A 92 -2.84 1.92 -11.24
N ALA A 93 -2.81 0.61 -11.06
CA ALA A 93 -2.48 -0.35 -12.12
C ALA A 93 -3.48 -0.33 -13.29
N ILE A 94 -4.78 -0.18 -13.00
CA ILE A 94 -5.83 -0.11 -14.03
C ILE A 94 -5.99 1.31 -14.62
N SER A 95 -5.45 2.34 -13.97
CA SER A 95 -5.36 3.70 -14.53
C SER A 95 -4.29 3.82 -15.62
N HIS A 96 -4.17 4.98 -16.25
CA HIS A 96 -3.08 5.31 -17.17
C HIS A 96 -1.70 5.47 -16.51
N PHE A 97 -1.63 5.65 -15.19
CA PHE A 97 -0.36 5.86 -14.48
C PHE A 97 0.43 4.57 -14.28
N LYS A 98 -0.26 3.44 -14.17
CA LYS A 98 0.27 2.07 -13.99
C LYS A 98 0.99 1.83 -12.67
N THR A 99 1.76 2.79 -12.15
CA THR A 99 2.46 2.70 -10.86
C THR A 99 2.47 4.05 -10.13
N THR A 100 2.81 4.00 -8.85
CA THR A 100 3.02 5.18 -7.98
C THR A 100 4.48 5.62 -7.93
N ASP A 101 5.35 5.08 -8.80
CA ASP A 101 6.81 5.32 -8.76
C ASP A 101 7.19 6.82 -8.74
N PRO A 102 6.57 7.71 -9.54
CA PRO A 102 6.89 9.13 -9.49
C PRO A 102 6.62 9.77 -8.12
N TYR A 103 5.60 9.31 -7.42
CA TYR A 103 5.24 9.82 -6.09
C TYR A 103 6.14 9.23 -5.00
N LEU A 104 6.61 7.99 -5.15
CA LEU A 104 7.61 7.42 -4.26
C LEU A 104 8.92 8.21 -4.32
N ALA A 105 9.39 8.54 -5.53
CA ALA A 105 10.59 9.36 -5.72
C ALA A 105 10.45 10.77 -5.09
N LEU A 106 9.25 11.35 -5.13
CA LEU A 106 8.95 12.62 -4.48
C LEU A 106 8.93 12.49 -2.95
N LEU A 107 8.32 11.43 -2.42
CA LEU A 107 8.25 11.18 -0.99
C LEU A 107 9.63 10.92 -0.39
N GLU A 108 10.53 10.21 -1.06
CA GLU A 108 11.90 9.93 -0.60
C GLU A 108 12.68 11.19 -0.20
N GLN A 109 12.37 12.34 -0.80
CA GLN A 109 13.04 13.61 -0.54
C GLN A 109 12.45 14.39 0.65
N GLN A 110 11.31 13.97 1.16
CA GLN A 110 10.56 14.65 2.22
C GLN A 110 10.88 14.10 3.60
N LYS A 111 10.62 14.88 4.65
CA LYS A 111 10.64 14.40 6.03
C LYS A 111 9.27 13.82 6.42
N ASN A 112 9.25 12.96 7.45
CA ASN A 112 8.01 12.38 8.01
C ASN A 112 7.10 11.71 6.95
N ASN A 113 7.72 11.07 5.97
CA ASN A 113 7.06 10.49 4.80
C ASN A 113 6.68 9.01 4.97
N PHE A 114 7.07 8.37 6.08
CA PHE A 114 7.17 6.90 6.14
C PHE A 114 5.83 6.20 5.89
N VAL A 115 4.76 6.66 6.56
CA VAL A 115 3.42 6.11 6.35
C VAL A 115 2.91 6.37 4.94
N LYS A 116 3.17 7.57 4.39
CA LYS A 116 2.80 7.92 3.00
C LYS A 116 3.52 7.01 1.99
N LEU A 117 4.82 6.80 2.20
CA LEU A 117 5.66 5.94 1.38
C LEU A 117 5.14 4.51 1.40
N LEU A 118 4.91 3.94 2.59
CA LEU A 118 4.39 2.58 2.72
C LEU A 118 2.98 2.42 2.13
N THR A 119 2.12 3.43 2.26
CA THR A 119 0.77 3.43 1.69
C THR A 119 0.80 3.38 0.15
N LEU A 120 1.77 4.07 -0.47
CA LEU A 120 1.91 4.09 -1.93
C LEU A 120 2.84 2.99 -2.46
N TYR A 121 3.55 2.26 -1.60
CA TYR A 121 4.53 1.25 -1.98
C TYR A 121 3.92 -0.16 -2.02
N SER A 122 4.06 -0.80 -3.17
CA SER A 122 3.55 -2.14 -3.48
C SER A 122 4.56 -2.94 -4.30
N ALA A 123 4.36 -4.24 -4.44
CA ALA A 123 5.33 -5.06 -5.17
C ALA A 123 5.40 -4.72 -6.69
N ARG A 124 4.40 -4.00 -7.24
CA ARG A 124 4.40 -3.49 -8.62
C ARG A 124 5.39 -2.36 -8.86
N ASN A 125 5.81 -1.67 -7.80
CA ASN A 125 6.68 -0.51 -7.92
C ASN A 125 8.09 -0.91 -8.35
N SER A 126 8.81 0.00 -9.02
CA SER A 126 10.19 -0.23 -9.46
C SER A 126 11.23 -0.07 -8.34
N PRO A 127 11.10 0.88 -7.39
CA PRO A 127 11.98 0.95 -6.22
C PRO A 127 12.02 -0.36 -5.41
N ARG A 128 13.20 -0.68 -4.89
CA ARG A 128 13.47 -1.86 -4.05
C ARG A 128 14.00 -1.39 -2.71
N TYR A 129 13.09 -1.10 -1.77
CA TYR A 129 13.50 -0.68 -0.43
C TYR A 129 14.00 -1.88 0.36
N SER A 130 15.09 -1.69 1.10
CA SER A 130 15.61 -2.72 1.98
C SER A 130 14.62 -2.98 3.12
N VAL A 131 14.21 -4.24 3.31
CA VAL A 131 13.33 -4.64 4.43
C VAL A 131 13.93 -4.16 5.75
N LYS A 132 15.22 -4.42 5.97
CA LYS A 132 15.93 -3.96 7.17
C LYS A 132 15.82 -2.45 7.36
N ALA A 133 15.97 -1.66 6.30
CA ALA A 133 15.88 -0.20 6.40
C ALA A 133 14.46 0.28 6.76
N LEU A 134 13.42 -0.39 6.24
CA LEU A 134 12.04 -0.09 6.63
C LEU A 134 11.81 -0.38 8.12
N PHE A 135 12.29 -1.52 8.61
CA PHE A 135 12.17 -1.89 10.02
C PHE A 135 13.07 -1.05 10.94
N ASP A 136 14.20 -0.53 10.47
CA ASP A 136 15.05 0.38 11.24
C ASP A 136 14.37 1.74 11.49
N ILE A 137 13.40 2.16 10.65
CA ILE A 137 12.62 3.39 10.85
C ILE A 137 11.54 3.17 11.92
N SER A 138 10.69 2.16 11.75
CA SER A 138 9.66 1.80 12.73
C SER A 138 9.23 0.34 12.55
N PRO A 139 9.65 -0.56 13.45
CA PRO A 139 9.26 -1.97 13.38
C PRO A 139 7.75 -2.19 13.46
N ALA A 140 7.04 -1.39 14.26
CA ALA A 140 5.60 -1.52 14.45
C ALA A 140 4.81 -1.19 13.16
N ILE A 141 5.10 -0.04 12.55
CA ILE A 141 4.44 0.39 11.30
C ILE A 141 4.87 -0.53 10.14
N ALA A 142 6.15 -0.90 10.08
CA ALA A 142 6.66 -1.82 9.06
C ALA A 142 5.95 -3.19 9.15
N SER A 143 5.74 -3.73 10.35
CA SER A 143 5.05 -5.01 10.57
C SER A 143 3.59 -4.98 10.09
N GLN A 144 2.86 -3.90 10.38
CA GLN A 144 1.49 -3.70 9.89
C GLN A 144 1.46 -3.66 8.37
N TRP A 145 2.30 -2.82 7.76
CA TRP A 145 2.40 -2.72 6.31
C TRP A 145 2.78 -4.05 5.66
N TYR A 146 3.71 -4.80 6.25
CA TYR A 146 4.19 -6.08 5.71
C TYR A 146 3.03 -7.06 5.46
N CYS A 147 2.08 -7.12 6.39
CA CYS A 147 0.90 -7.97 6.25
C CYS A 147 0.03 -7.55 5.04
N HIS A 148 -0.14 -6.25 4.81
CA HIS A 148 -0.89 -5.75 3.66
C HIS A 148 -0.12 -5.87 2.34
N PHE A 149 1.21 -5.73 2.37
CA PHE A 149 2.08 -5.92 1.21
C PHE A 149 1.93 -7.33 0.65
N PHE A 150 1.97 -8.34 1.52
CA PHE A 150 1.79 -9.72 1.11
C PHE A 150 0.35 -10.10 0.79
N ASN A 151 -0.65 -9.44 1.39
CA ASN A 151 -2.06 -9.72 1.07
C ASN A 151 -2.35 -9.54 -0.43
N SER A 152 -1.56 -8.75 -1.16
CA SER A 152 -1.74 -8.57 -2.60
C SER A 152 -1.34 -9.78 -3.47
N TYR A 153 -0.93 -10.92 -2.88
CA TYR A 153 -0.49 -12.12 -3.60
C TYR A 153 -1.49 -12.62 -4.66
N TYR A 154 -2.79 -12.56 -4.39
CA TYR A 154 -3.83 -13.06 -5.30
C TYR A 154 -3.89 -12.29 -6.63
N SER A 155 -3.45 -11.03 -6.69
CA SER A 155 -3.45 -10.23 -7.92
C SER A 155 -2.05 -9.98 -8.50
N LEU A 156 -1.00 -10.16 -7.69
CA LEU A 156 0.37 -9.84 -8.07
C LEU A 156 1.17 -11.04 -8.58
N CYS A 157 0.82 -12.27 -8.21
CA CYS A 157 1.53 -13.46 -8.69
C CYS A 157 1.41 -13.67 -10.21
N ALA A 158 0.45 -13.02 -10.88
CA ALA A 158 0.33 -13.05 -12.35
C ALA A 158 1.37 -12.15 -13.06
N ASN A 159 2.09 -11.30 -12.33
CA ASN A 159 3.12 -10.43 -12.87
C ASN A 159 4.50 -10.86 -12.34
N ASP A 160 5.38 -11.33 -13.22
CA ASP A 160 6.70 -11.86 -12.85
C ASP A 160 7.56 -10.89 -12.03
N VAL A 161 7.49 -9.58 -12.34
CA VAL A 161 8.28 -8.56 -11.64
C VAL A 161 7.76 -8.37 -10.22
N ALA A 162 6.44 -8.25 -10.06
CA ALA A 162 5.82 -8.13 -8.75
C ALA A 162 5.99 -9.41 -7.93
N TYR A 163 5.87 -10.58 -8.57
CA TYR A 163 6.10 -11.88 -7.95
C TYR A 163 7.51 -12.02 -7.38
N ARG A 164 8.55 -11.72 -8.18
CA ARG A 164 9.95 -11.77 -7.70
C ARG A 164 10.21 -10.77 -6.58
N HIS A 165 9.54 -9.63 -6.61
CA HIS A 165 9.66 -8.63 -5.56
C HIS A 165 9.02 -9.09 -4.24
N LEU A 166 7.86 -9.75 -4.31
CA LEU A 166 7.27 -10.44 -3.16
C LEU A 166 8.22 -11.52 -2.63
N GLN A 167 8.82 -12.34 -3.50
CA GLN A 167 9.79 -13.36 -3.11
C GLN A 167 11.01 -12.76 -2.41
N SER A 168 11.56 -11.64 -2.91
CA SER A 168 12.72 -11.01 -2.29
C SER A 168 12.42 -10.46 -0.90
N HIS A 169 11.23 -9.89 -0.69
CA HIS A 169 10.80 -9.48 0.65
C HIS A 169 10.63 -10.71 1.56
N MET A 170 9.96 -11.77 1.07
CA MET A 170 9.74 -13.00 1.83
C MET A 170 11.06 -13.67 2.25
N ALA A 171 12.10 -13.61 1.43
CA ALA A 171 13.41 -14.15 1.76
C ALA A 171 14.19 -13.31 2.77
N ALA A 172 13.81 -12.03 2.96
CA ALA A 172 14.51 -11.05 3.77
C ALA A 172 13.70 -10.64 5.02
N PHE A 173 12.98 -11.60 5.64
CA PHE A 173 12.27 -11.38 6.89
C PHE A 173 13.16 -10.72 7.95
N ASP A 174 12.59 -9.77 8.70
CA ASP A 174 13.25 -9.12 9.82
C ASP A 174 12.74 -9.71 11.14
N ASP A 175 13.64 -10.01 12.07
CA ASP A 175 13.32 -10.65 13.36
C ASP A 175 12.42 -9.78 14.27
N ARG A 176 12.26 -8.49 13.96
CA ARG A 176 11.41 -7.55 14.70
C ARG A 176 9.96 -7.52 14.20
N LEU A 177 9.59 -8.43 13.30
CA LEU A 177 8.22 -8.60 12.84
C LEU A 177 7.29 -8.90 14.03
N ASP A 178 6.34 -8.01 14.29
CA ASP A 178 5.45 -8.13 15.44
C ASP A 178 4.41 -9.23 15.21
N THR A 179 4.54 -10.34 15.96
CA THR A 179 3.67 -11.52 15.93
C THR A 179 2.19 -11.27 16.24
N LEU A 180 1.83 -10.10 16.79
CA LEU A 180 0.44 -9.72 17.09
C LEU A 180 -0.32 -9.16 15.89
N VAL A 181 0.39 -8.82 14.80
CA VAL A 181 -0.26 -8.38 13.55
C VAL A 181 -0.95 -9.57 12.88
N ASN A 182 -2.05 -9.35 12.17
CA ASN A 182 -2.82 -10.43 11.53
C ASN A 182 -2.03 -11.10 10.38
N PHE A 183 -1.34 -12.20 10.67
CA PHE A 183 -0.49 -12.94 9.73
C PHE A 183 -1.22 -13.93 8.82
N HIS A 184 -2.54 -14.11 8.95
CA HIS A 184 -3.23 -15.16 8.21
C HIS A 184 -3.01 -15.04 6.70
N HIS A 185 -3.11 -13.83 6.15
CA HIS A 185 -2.86 -13.58 4.73
C HIS A 185 -1.41 -13.79 4.31
N MET A 186 -0.44 -13.50 5.19
CA MET A 186 0.97 -13.76 4.92
C MET A 186 1.26 -15.26 4.89
N ASN A 187 0.71 -16.03 5.84
CA ASN A 187 0.83 -17.48 5.86
C ASN A 187 0.24 -18.11 4.59
N PHE A 188 -0.92 -17.63 4.12
CA PHE A 188 -1.46 -18.08 2.84
C PHE A 188 -0.57 -17.64 1.66
N ALA A 189 -0.08 -16.40 1.66
CA ALA A 189 0.76 -15.87 0.60
C ALA A 189 2.06 -16.68 0.41
N VAL A 190 2.66 -17.19 1.48
CA VAL A 190 3.83 -18.09 1.43
C VAL A 190 3.59 -19.29 0.54
N THR A 191 2.39 -19.90 0.60
CA THR A 191 2.06 -21.09 -0.21
C THR A 191 2.06 -20.81 -1.72
N TYR A 192 1.84 -19.55 -2.12
CA TYR A 192 1.84 -19.11 -3.52
C TYR A 192 3.17 -18.49 -3.97
N ILE A 193 3.90 -17.82 -3.07
CA ILE A 193 5.13 -17.06 -3.36
C ILE A 193 6.37 -17.94 -3.19
N ASN A 194 6.32 -18.90 -2.27
CA ASN A 194 7.42 -19.81 -1.94
C ASN A 194 6.92 -21.26 -1.83
N ALA A 195 6.31 -21.77 -2.91
CA ALA A 195 5.74 -23.12 -2.95
C ALA A 195 6.75 -24.25 -2.65
N GLU A 196 8.05 -24.00 -2.83
CA GLU A 196 9.12 -24.95 -2.49
C GLU A 196 9.47 -24.94 -1.00
N GLY A 197 9.55 -23.76 -0.38
CA GLY A 197 9.84 -23.61 1.05
C GLY A 197 8.62 -23.88 1.96
N ASP A 198 7.40 -23.69 1.47
CA ASP A 198 6.15 -23.96 2.20
C ASP A 198 5.95 -25.45 2.53
N ARG A 199 6.47 -26.34 1.66
CA ARG A 199 6.39 -27.79 1.86
C ARG A 199 7.48 -28.34 2.78
N LEU A 200 8.38 -27.48 3.26
CA LEU A 200 9.44 -27.84 4.19
C LEU A 200 9.16 -27.14 5.53
N PRO A 201 9.05 -27.89 6.65
CA PRO A 201 8.62 -27.35 7.92
C PRO A 201 9.72 -26.49 8.55
N HIS A 202 9.87 -25.26 8.11
CA HIS A 202 10.58 -24.23 8.86
C HIS A 202 9.58 -23.55 9.81
N CYS A 203 9.16 -24.34 10.80
CA CYS A 203 8.67 -23.82 12.07
C CYS A 203 9.76 -22.89 12.63
N PRO A 204 9.44 -21.68 13.14
CA PRO A 204 10.44 -20.87 13.82
C PRO A 204 11.05 -21.68 14.96
N PRO A 205 12.36 -21.58 15.22
CA PRO A 205 13.01 -22.38 16.24
C PRO A 205 12.33 -22.15 17.59
N PRO A 206 12.04 -23.22 18.38
CA PRO A 206 11.35 -23.11 19.64
C PRO A 206 12.33 -22.56 20.70
N HIS A 207 12.62 -21.26 20.65
CA HIS A 207 13.20 -20.57 21.79
C HIS A 207 12.10 -20.27 22.79
N LEU A 208 11.64 -21.29 23.53
CA LEU A 208 10.89 -21.17 24.80
C LEU A 208 10.51 -22.56 25.36
N THR A 209 11.45 -23.50 25.50
CA THR A 209 11.30 -24.63 26.45
C THR A 209 12.64 -25.07 27.04
N SER A 210 13.28 -24.22 27.83
CA SER A 210 14.18 -24.71 28.87
C SER A 210 13.34 -25.27 30.02
N ARG A 211 13.00 -26.56 29.97
CA ARG A 211 12.66 -27.30 31.19
C ARG A 211 13.92 -28.04 31.66
N PRO A 212 14.30 -27.92 32.94
CA PRO A 212 15.47 -28.62 33.47
C PRO A 212 15.18 -30.12 33.52
N GLN A 213 16.20 -30.90 33.17
CA GLN A 213 16.19 -32.35 33.25
C GLN A 213 16.22 -32.78 34.74
N LEU A 214 15.30 -33.64 35.11
CA LEU A 214 15.41 -34.61 36.21
C LEU A 214 15.22 -36.00 35.59
#